data_AF-A0A1B6HHS4-F1
#
_entry.id   AF-A0A1B6HHS4-F1
#
_cell.length_a   1.000
_cell.length_b   1.000
_cell.length_c   1.000
_cell.angle_alpha   90.00
_cell.angle_beta   90.00
_cell.angle_gamma   90.00
#
_symmetry.space_group_name_H-M   'P 1'
#
loop_
_entity.id
_entity.type
_entity.pdbx_description
1 polymer ?
#
loop_
_entity_poly.entity_id
_entity_poly.type
_entity_poly.pdbx_seq_one_letter_code
_entity_poly.pdbx_strand_id
1 'polypeptide(L)'
;LQDYPSISQINQKVKQNAINVIFAVTKEQIDVYKRLGEHIEGSTSGTLTGDSSNVVDLVQEQYNKIKSSVEMKDTASNAVKVTYYSKCLDENGPLKQTNKCDGLQVGTVVNFQVEVEVMSCPKDPKEWNHVFQIYPVGINESLTVDLEMLCSCACESPGNPLYKESAPECSDVGTYKCGVCECDSGHFGHKCECGSDNTQQPDKDIDLTAGCRPDNTTVNECSGRGT
;
A
#
# COMPACT_ATOMS: atom_id res chain seq x y z
N LEU A 1 -25.74 -9.34 -28.47
CA LEU A 1 -24.36 -9.25 -28.97
C LEU A 1 -23.48 -9.00 -27.76
N GLN A 2 -22.46 -9.81 -27.51
CA GLN A 2 -21.56 -9.66 -26.36
C GLN A 2 -20.17 -9.34 -26.91
N ASP A 3 -19.53 -8.31 -26.35
CA ASP A 3 -18.21 -7.85 -26.79
C ASP A 3 -17.10 -8.72 -26.19
N TYR A 4 -15.90 -8.64 -26.76
CA TYR A 4 -14.73 -9.34 -26.26
C TYR A 4 -14.29 -8.79 -24.88
N PRO A 5 -13.78 -9.66 -24.00
CA PRO A 5 -13.29 -9.22 -22.70
C PRO A 5 -12.00 -8.40 -22.84
N SER A 6 -11.81 -7.43 -21.96
CA SER A 6 -10.54 -6.73 -21.82
C SER A 6 -9.47 -7.60 -21.16
N ILE A 7 -8.19 -7.26 -21.36
CA ILE A 7 -7.06 -7.98 -20.74
C ILE A 7 -7.19 -7.98 -19.21
N SER A 8 -7.62 -6.87 -18.61
CA SER A 8 -7.83 -6.76 -17.17
C SER A 8 -8.96 -7.67 -16.67
N GLN A 9 -10.04 -7.83 -17.46
CA GLN A 9 -11.13 -8.77 -17.12
C GLN A 9 -10.66 -10.21 -17.15
N ILE A 10 -9.83 -10.58 -18.13
CA ILE A 10 -9.20 -11.91 -18.21
C ILE A 10 -8.31 -12.11 -16.98
N ASN A 11 -7.38 -11.19 -16.72
CA ASN A 11 -6.47 -11.28 -15.58
C ASN A 11 -7.22 -11.38 -14.24
N GLN A 12 -8.28 -10.59 -14.06
CA GLN A 12 -9.13 -10.66 -12.87
C GLN A 12 -9.71 -12.06 -12.67
N LYS A 13 -10.21 -12.69 -13.74
CA LYS A 13 -10.76 -14.06 -13.66
C LYS A 13 -9.70 -15.12 -13.46
N VAL A 14 -8.52 -14.94 -14.05
CA VAL A 14 -7.37 -15.80 -13.86
C VAL A 14 -6.93 -15.81 -12.40
N LYS A 15 -6.80 -14.63 -11.77
CA LYS A 15 -6.50 -14.49 -10.34
C LYS A 15 -7.56 -15.12 -9.45
N GLN A 16 -8.84 -14.79 -9.69
CA GLN A 16 -9.96 -15.27 -8.87
C GLN A 16 -10.10 -16.79 -8.83
N ASN A 17 -9.66 -17.48 -9.88
CA ASN A 17 -9.81 -18.93 -10.01
C ASN A 17 -8.47 -19.68 -9.99
N ALA A 18 -7.38 -18.99 -9.62
CA ALA A 18 -6.02 -19.55 -9.60
C ALA A 18 -5.65 -20.31 -10.89
N ILE A 19 -5.97 -19.73 -12.05
CA ILE A 19 -5.76 -20.37 -13.36
C ILE A 19 -4.32 -20.10 -13.83
N ASN A 20 -3.69 -21.10 -14.46
CA ASN A 20 -2.46 -20.90 -15.23
C ASN A 20 -2.79 -20.93 -16.73
N VAL A 21 -2.36 -19.92 -17.49
CA VAL A 21 -2.71 -19.76 -18.90
C VAL A 21 -1.50 -20.08 -19.77
N ILE A 22 -1.64 -21.00 -20.72
CA ILE A 22 -0.56 -21.33 -21.67
C ILE A 22 -0.97 -20.83 -23.06
N PHE A 23 -0.26 -19.83 -23.57
CA PHE A 23 -0.38 -19.36 -24.94
C PHE A 23 0.49 -20.23 -25.87
N ALA A 24 -0.13 -21.18 -26.57
CA ALA A 24 0.52 -21.95 -27.63
C ALA A 24 0.27 -21.27 -28.98
N VAL A 25 1.26 -20.54 -29.49
CA VAL A 25 1.11 -19.68 -30.68
C VAL A 25 2.22 -19.91 -31.68
N THR A 26 1.98 -19.59 -32.95
CA THR A 26 3.00 -19.75 -33.99
C THR A 26 4.18 -18.79 -33.76
N LYS A 27 5.32 -19.12 -34.37
CA LYS A 27 6.56 -18.33 -34.25
C LYS A 27 6.39 -16.85 -34.61
N GLU A 28 5.47 -16.54 -35.50
CA GLU A 28 5.20 -15.18 -35.97
C GLU A 28 4.50 -14.30 -34.91
N GLN A 29 3.73 -14.92 -34.01
CA GLN A 29 2.91 -14.21 -33.02
C GLN A 29 3.50 -14.26 -31.60
N ILE A 30 4.54 -15.07 -31.38
CA ILE A 30 5.08 -15.34 -30.05
C ILE A 30 5.45 -14.08 -29.27
N ASP A 31 6.01 -13.06 -29.93
CA ASP A 31 6.43 -11.84 -29.26
C ASP A 31 5.24 -10.97 -28.80
N VAL A 32 4.13 -11.01 -29.54
CA VAL A 32 2.89 -10.32 -29.14
C VAL A 32 2.29 -10.99 -27.91
N TYR A 33 2.24 -12.32 -27.89
CA TYR A 33 1.68 -13.06 -26.76
C TYR A 33 2.57 -13.06 -25.52
N LYS A 34 3.90 -12.97 -25.68
CA LYS A 34 4.81 -12.71 -24.56
C LYS A 34 4.49 -11.39 -23.87
N ARG A 35 4.29 -10.31 -24.63
CA ARG A 35 3.88 -9.00 -24.09
C ARG A 35 2.49 -9.03 -23.46
N LEU A 36 1.55 -9.77 -24.06
CA LEU A 36 0.24 -9.99 -23.46
C LEU A 36 0.36 -10.73 -22.12
N GLY A 37 1.24 -11.72 -22.05
CA GLY A 37 1.46 -12.52 -20.85
C GLY A 37 2.03 -11.72 -19.67
N GLU A 38 2.78 -10.65 -19.93
CA GLU A 38 3.24 -9.72 -18.88
C GLU A 38 2.06 -9.06 -18.11
N HIS A 39 0.87 -9.00 -18.71
CA HIS A 39 -0.32 -8.40 -18.13
C HIS A 39 -1.27 -9.43 -17.49
N ILE A 40 -0.99 -10.74 -17.64
CA ILE A 40 -1.83 -11.84 -17.15
C ILE A 40 -0.99 -12.73 -16.23
N GLU A 41 -1.34 -12.77 -14.96
CA GLU A 41 -0.61 -13.55 -13.97
C GLU A 41 -0.71 -15.04 -14.24
N GLY A 42 0.37 -15.78 -13.97
CA GLY A 42 0.40 -17.23 -14.22
C GLY A 42 0.31 -17.59 -15.70
N SER A 43 0.58 -16.64 -16.61
CA SER A 43 0.59 -16.92 -18.03
C SER A 43 1.98 -17.21 -18.57
N THR A 44 2.07 -18.15 -19.51
CA THR A 44 3.29 -18.47 -20.23
C THR A 44 3.02 -18.56 -21.73
N SER A 45 4.06 -18.42 -22.55
CA SER A 45 3.95 -18.50 -24.00
C SER A 45 4.94 -19.52 -24.56
N GLY A 46 4.46 -20.38 -25.46
CA GLY A 46 5.23 -21.41 -26.14
C GLY A 46 4.98 -21.38 -27.66
N THR A 47 6.01 -21.75 -28.42
CA THR A 47 5.93 -21.77 -29.89
C THR A 47 5.32 -23.07 -30.37
N LEU A 48 4.16 -22.99 -31.01
CA LEU A 48 3.46 -24.09 -31.67
C LEU A 48 3.92 -24.19 -33.13
N THR A 49 4.19 -25.41 -33.61
CA THR A 49 4.47 -25.67 -35.02
C THR A 49 3.20 -25.48 -35.86
N GLY A 50 3.34 -25.19 -37.15
CA GLY A 50 2.18 -24.93 -38.03
C GLY A 50 1.21 -26.11 -38.17
N ASP A 51 1.71 -27.33 -37.95
CA ASP A 51 0.94 -28.58 -37.90
C ASP A 51 0.49 -28.97 -36.48
N SER A 52 0.82 -28.17 -35.46
CA SER A 52 0.54 -28.42 -34.05
C SER A 52 1.08 -29.74 -33.49
N SER A 53 2.04 -30.37 -34.18
CA SER A 53 2.58 -31.68 -33.80
C SER A 53 3.34 -31.65 -32.46
N ASN A 54 3.87 -30.49 -32.07
CA ASN A 54 4.62 -30.31 -30.81
C ASN A 54 3.75 -29.89 -29.61
N VAL A 55 2.41 -29.91 -29.72
CA VAL A 55 1.52 -29.41 -28.65
C VAL A 55 1.69 -30.16 -27.32
N VAL A 56 1.93 -31.47 -27.37
CA VAL A 56 2.10 -32.30 -26.16
C VAL A 56 3.39 -31.92 -25.43
N ASP A 57 4.50 -31.83 -26.18
CA ASP A 57 5.80 -31.43 -25.64
C ASP A 57 5.75 -30.01 -25.07
N LEU A 58 5.05 -29.09 -25.76
CA LEU A 58 4.85 -27.72 -25.30
C LEU A 58 4.12 -27.69 -23.96
N VAL A 59 2.99 -28.38 -23.84
CA VAL A 59 2.23 -28.43 -22.59
C VAL A 59 3.08 -29.01 -21.45
N GLN A 60 3.83 -30.08 -21.72
CA GLN A 60 4.72 -30.69 -20.73
C GLN A 60 5.83 -29.72 -20.28
N GLU A 61 6.46 -29.01 -21.22
CA GLU A 61 7.50 -28.02 -20.92
C GLU A 61 6.95 -26.86 -20.07
N GLN A 62 5.80 -26.32 -20.45
CA GLN A 62 5.18 -25.21 -19.71
C GLN A 62 4.71 -25.65 -18.32
N TYR A 63 4.17 -26.85 -18.20
CA TYR A 63 3.79 -27.42 -16.92
C TYR A 63 5.00 -27.60 -15.98
N ASN A 64 6.12 -28.09 -16.51
CA ASN A 64 7.36 -28.21 -15.74
C ASN A 64 7.88 -26.83 -15.29
N LYS A 65 7.80 -25.81 -16.16
CA LYS A 65 8.14 -24.43 -15.81
C LYS A 65 7.29 -23.90 -14.66
N ILE A 66 5.97 -24.05 -14.75
CA ILE A 66 5.01 -23.62 -13.71
C ILE A 66 5.33 -24.33 -12.40
N LYS A 67 5.56 -25.65 -12.41
CA LYS A 67 5.91 -26.41 -11.20
C LYS A 67 7.26 -26.04 -10.58
N SER A 68 8.18 -25.54 -11.41
CA SER A 68 9.53 -25.19 -10.97
C SER A 68 9.66 -23.76 -10.47
N SER A 69 8.57 -23.01 -10.39
CA SER A 69 8.61 -21.60 -10.00
C SER A 69 7.48 -21.28 -9.02
N VAL A 70 7.79 -20.45 -8.04
CA VAL A 70 6.80 -19.84 -7.15
C VAL A 70 7.03 -18.34 -7.18
N GLU A 71 5.96 -17.60 -7.47
CA GLU A 71 5.92 -16.14 -7.45
C GLU A 71 4.83 -15.70 -6.46
N MET A 72 5.21 -14.89 -5.48
CA MET A 72 4.33 -14.34 -4.46
C MET A 72 3.80 -12.97 -4.90
N LYS A 73 2.53 -12.72 -4.64
CA LYS A 73 1.85 -11.43 -4.85
C LYS A 73 0.89 -11.13 -3.70
N ASP A 74 0.46 -9.88 -3.64
CA ASP A 74 -0.53 -9.42 -2.68
C ASP A 74 -1.61 -8.54 -3.32
N THR A 75 -2.64 -8.27 -2.53
CA THR A 75 -3.73 -7.35 -2.84
C THR A 75 -3.70 -6.09 -1.97
N ALA A 76 -2.55 -5.73 -1.39
CA ALA A 76 -2.48 -4.62 -0.47
C ALA A 76 -2.81 -3.28 -1.16
N SER A 77 -3.36 -2.35 -0.41
CA SER A 77 -3.66 -1.00 -0.92
C SER A 77 -2.38 -0.17 -1.08
N ASN A 78 -2.48 0.97 -1.76
CA ASN A 78 -1.36 1.91 -1.93
C ASN A 78 -0.83 2.51 -0.60
N ALA A 79 -1.60 2.45 0.48
CA ALA A 79 -1.17 2.87 1.81
C ALA A 79 -0.21 1.87 2.46
N VAL A 80 -0.14 0.64 1.94
CA VAL A 80 0.64 -0.46 2.50
C VAL A 80 1.66 -0.94 1.46
N LYS A 81 2.91 -0.99 1.86
CA LYS A 81 3.99 -1.51 1.03
C LYS A 81 4.38 -2.89 1.55
N VAL A 82 4.24 -3.89 0.69
CA VAL A 82 4.63 -5.28 0.98
C VAL A 82 5.92 -5.58 0.24
N THR A 83 6.97 -5.94 0.98
CA THR A 83 8.28 -6.28 0.42
C THR A 83 8.62 -7.74 0.73
N TYR A 84 9.10 -8.46 -0.28
CA TYR A 84 9.39 -9.89 -0.18
C TYR A 84 10.88 -10.15 -0.19
N TYR A 85 11.31 -11.03 0.69
CA TYR A 85 12.67 -11.53 0.74
C TYR A 85 12.66 -13.05 0.77
N SER A 86 13.56 -13.67 0.01
CA SER A 86 13.75 -15.11 0.06
C SER A 86 15.21 -15.48 -0.18
N LYS A 87 15.57 -16.64 0.34
CA LYS A 87 16.80 -17.35 -0.01
C LYS A 87 16.59 -18.33 -1.17
N CYS A 88 15.34 -18.57 -1.58
CA CYS A 88 14.97 -19.61 -2.53
C CYS A 88 15.64 -20.95 -2.19
N LEU A 89 16.50 -21.48 -3.07
CA LEU A 89 17.22 -22.74 -2.89
C LEU A 89 18.56 -22.59 -2.14
N ASP A 90 19.00 -21.36 -1.87
CA ASP A 90 20.31 -21.06 -1.28
C ASP A 90 20.21 -20.94 0.25
N GLU A 91 20.06 -22.05 0.96
CA GLU A 91 19.82 -22.06 2.42
C GLU A 91 20.89 -21.29 3.22
N ASN A 92 22.14 -21.37 2.78
CA ASN A 92 23.29 -20.69 3.38
C ASN A 92 23.53 -19.28 2.82
N GLY A 93 22.77 -18.86 1.81
CA GLY A 93 22.86 -17.56 1.19
C GLY A 93 22.23 -16.44 2.02
N PRO A 94 22.55 -15.18 1.71
CA PRO A 94 21.85 -14.04 2.27
C PRO A 94 20.40 -13.99 1.78
N LEU A 95 19.50 -13.43 2.60
CA LEU A 95 18.16 -13.06 2.14
C LEU A 95 18.30 -12.03 1.00
N LYS A 96 17.68 -12.32 -0.14
CA LYS A 96 17.61 -11.43 -1.28
C LYS A 96 16.20 -10.89 -1.41
N GLN A 97 16.07 -9.61 -1.75
CA GLN A 97 14.78 -9.03 -2.08
C GLN A 97 14.29 -9.65 -3.39
N THR A 98 13.32 -10.54 -3.28
CA THR A 98 12.68 -11.22 -4.40
C THR A 98 11.33 -11.76 -3.95
N ASN A 99 10.33 -11.64 -4.81
CA ASN A 99 9.04 -12.30 -4.66
C ASN A 99 8.95 -13.59 -5.49
N LYS A 100 10.03 -13.98 -6.18
CA LYS A 100 10.04 -15.13 -7.10
C LYS A 100 11.24 -16.03 -6.87
N CYS A 101 10.99 -17.34 -6.91
CA CYS A 101 12.00 -18.39 -6.87
C CYS A 101 11.78 -19.37 -8.02
N ASP A 102 12.82 -19.58 -8.83
CA ASP A 102 12.81 -20.49 -9.98
C ASP A 102 13.67 -21.74 -9.72
N GLY A 103 13.53 -22.77 -10.56
CA GLY A 103 14.32 -24.00 -10.50
C GLY A 103 13.93 -24.96 -9.37
N LEU A 104 12.73 -24.80 -8.81
CA LEU A 104 12.21 -25.62 -7.74
C LEU A 104 11.91 -27.05 -8.24
N GLN A 105 12.10 -28.03 -7.36
CA GLN A 105 11.67 -29.41 -7.59
C GLN A 105 10.41 -29.71 -6.80
N VAL A 106 9.65 -30.72 -7.25
CA VAL A 106 8.46 -31.15 -6.52
C VAL A 106 8.87 -31.64 -5.13
N GLY A 107 8.24 -31.07 -4.09
CA GLY A 107 8.56 -31.38 -2.68
C GLY A 107 9.56 -30.42 -2.05
N THR A 108 10.14 -29.48 -2.80
CA THR A 108 10.97 -28.41 -2.22
C THR A 108 10.11 -27.40 -1.47
N VAL A 109 10.55 -27.00 -0.28
CA VAL A 109 9.92 -25.94 0.50
C VAL A 109 10.76 -24.68 0.40
N VAL A 110 10.13 -23.56 0.07
CA VAL A 110 10.76 -22.23 0.04
C VAL A 110 10.10 -21.34 1.08
N ASN A 111 10.91 -20.56 1.79
CA ASN A 111 10.41 -19.61 2.78
C ASN A 111 10.54 -18.19 2.25
N PHE A 112 9.45 -17.43 2.35
CA PHE A 112 9.43 -16.01 2.06
C PHE A 112 9.28 -15.24 3.38
N GLN A 113 10.20 -14.31 3.63
CA GLN A 113 10.06 -13.32 4.67
C GLN A 113 9.37 -12.10 4.06
N VAL A 114 8.24 -11.71 4.64
CA VAL A 114 7.43 -10.60 4.17
C VAL A 114 7.54 -9.45 5.16
N GLU A 115 7.90 -8.27 4.66
CA GLU A 115 7.91 -7.02 5.40
C GLU A 115 6.71 -6.18 4.98
N VAL A 116 5.91 -5.76 5.95
CA VAL A 116 4.69 -4.96 5.73
C VAL A 116 4.90 -3.60 6.37
N GLU A 117 4.89 -2.55 5.54
CA GLU A 117 5.14 -1.17 5.95
C GLU A 117 3.89 -0.31 5.65
N VAL A 118 3.38 0.41 6.65
CA VAL A 118 2.29 1.39 6.46
C VAL A 118 2.93 2.72 6.06
N MET A 119 2.74 3.10 4.80
CA MET A 119 3.36 4.30 4.21
C MET A 119 2.61 5.58 4.58
N SER A 120 1.30 5.49 4.79
CA SER A 120 0.46 6.62 5.15
C SER A 120 -0.83 6.16 5.82
N CYS A 121 -1.39 7.06 6.62
CA CYS A 121 -2.71 6.90 7.21
C CYS A 121 -3.78 7.45 6.24
N PRO A 122 -4.73 6.61 5.80
CA PRO A 122 -5.90 7.09 5.06
C PRO A 122 -6.67 8.15 5.82
N LYS A 123 -7.29 9.09 5.09
CA LYS A 123 -8.09 10.17 5.71
C LYS A 123 -9.41 9.66 6.31
N ASP A 124 -10.00 8.64 5.69
CA ASP A 124 -11.23 8.01 6.20
C ASP A 124 -10.83 6.95 7.24
N PRO A 125 -11.24 7.08 8.51
CA PRO A 125 -10.96 6.08 9.55
C PRO A 125 -11.50 4.68 9.22
N LYS A 126 -12.49 4.56 8.33
CA LYS A 126 -13.00 3.26 7.87
C LYS A 126 -11.95 2.47 7.09
N GLU A 127 -10.97 3.13 6.51
CA GLU A 127 -9.87 2.51 5.76
C GLU A 127 -8.68 2.13 6.64
N TRP A 128 -8.71 2.45 7.95
CA TRP A 128 -7.63 2.08 8.88
C TRP A 128 -7.62 0.59 9.20
N ASN A 129 -8.76 -0.08 9.06
CA ASN A 129 -8.83 -1.54 9.12
C ASN A 129 -8.86 -2.07 7.68
N HIS A 130 -7.84 -2.82 7.31
CA HIS A 130 -7.71 -3.34 5.96
C HIS A 130 -7.36 -4.82 5.98
N VAL A 131 -8.12 -5.61 5.23
CA VAL A 131 -7.83 -7.02 5.02
C VAL A 131 -7.28 -7.19 3.62
N PHE A 132 -6.05 -7.70 3.51
CA PHE A 132 -5.44 -8.04 2.23
C PHE A 132 -4.90 -9.46 2.25
N GLN A 133 -4.65 -9.99 1.06
CA GLN A 133 -4.18 -11.37 0.89
C GLN A 133 -2.79 -11.37 0.29
N ILE A 134 -1.95 -12.28 0.77
CA ILE A 134 -0.68 -12.66 0.15
C ILE A 134 -0.87 -14.08 -0.40
N TYR A 135 -0.55 -14.31 -1.66
CA TYR A 135 -0.81 -15.57 -2.34
C TYR A 135 0.28 -15.91 -3.36
N PRO A 136 0.55 -17.21 -3.57
CA PRO A 136 1.33 -17.66 -4.72
C PRO A 136 0.48 -17.62 -5.99
N VAL A 137 1.06 -17.16 -7.09
CA VAL A 137 0.41 -17.10 -8.39
C VAL A 137 0.04 -18.51 -8.89
N GLY A 138 -1.19 -18.69 -9.36
CA GLY A 138 -1.65 -19.94 -9.96
C GLY A 138 -1.97 -21.06 -8.97
N ILE A 139 -2.11 -20.73 -7.68
CA ILE A 139 -2.46 -21.64 -6.59
C ILE A 139 -3.62 -21.03 -5.79
N ASN A 140 -4.56 -21.86 -5.32
CA ASN A 140 -5.81 -21.40 -4.68
C ASN A 140 -5.71 -21.25 -3.15
N GLU A 141 -4.50 -21.24 -2.59
CA GLU A 141 -4.25 -20.95 -1.18
C GLU A 141 -3.76 -19.52 -1.01
N SER A 142 -4.12 -18.87 0.10
CA SER A 142 -3.65 -17.54 0.43
C SER A 142 -3.50 -17.36 1.94
N LEU A 143 -2.61 -16.45 2.32
CA LEU A 143 -2.48 -15.92 3.67
C LEU A 143 -3.30 -14.64 3.75
N THR A 144 -4.28 -14.61 4.65
CA THR A 144 -5.08 -13.40 4.93
C THR A 144 -4.41 -12.61 6.04
N VAL A 145 -4.12 -11.35 5.78
CA VAL A 145 -3.54 -10.40 6.74
C VAL A 145 -4.63 -9.43 7.14
N ASP A 146 -4.93 -9.40 8.43
CA ASP A 146 -5.82 -8.41 9.05
C ASP A 146 -4.94 -7.28 9.61
N LEU A 147 -5.01 -6.10 9.00
CA LEU A 147 -4.18 -4.95 9.33
C LEU A 147 -5.01 -3.85 9.96
N GLU A 148 -4.68 -3.52 11.21
CA GLU A 148 -5.18 -2.34 11.92
C GLU A 148 -4.10 -1.25 11.92
N MET A 149 -4.39 -0.13 11.26
CA MET A 149 -3.50 1.03 11.22
C MET A 149 -3.73 1.93 12.44
N LEU A 150 -2.68 2.13 13.24
CA LEU A 150 -2.72 2.99 14.42
C LEU A 150 -2.47 4.45 14.03
N CYS A 151 -3.50 5.10 13.49
CA CYS A 151 -3.43 6.45 12.92
C CYS A 151 -3.85 7.58 13.86
N SER A 152 -4.51 7.27 14.97
CA SER A 152 -4.93 8.24 15.99
C SER A 152 -4.55 7.79 17.39
N CYS A 153 -4.52 8.74 18.32
CA CYS A 153 -4.35 8.43 19.73
C CYS A 153 -5.71 8.20 20.41
N ALA A 154 -5.74 7.31 21.42
CA ALA A 154 -6.98 7.01 22.16
C ALA A 154 -7.59 8.23 22.88
N CYS A 155 -6.78 9.26 23.19
CA CYS A 155 -7.24 10.51 23.80
C CYS A 155 -7.87 11.51 22.82
N GLU A 156 -7.77 11.25 21.50
CA GLU A 156 -8.40 12.06 20.45
C GLU A 156 -9.83 11.62 20.16
N SER A 157 -10.27 10.51 20.76
CA SER A 157 -11.58 9.91 20.51
C SER A 157 -12.65 10.47 21.46
N PRO A 158 -13.87 10.73 20.96
CA PRO A 158 -15.01 11.09 21.79
C PRO A 158 -15.25 10.08 22.92
N GLY A 159 -15.51 10.58 24.13
CA GLY A 159 -15.72 9.74 25.32
C GLY A 159 -14.46 9.46 26.13
N ASN A 160 -13.27 9.82 25.64
CA ASN A 160 -12.07 9.85 26.48
C ASN A 160 -12.15 11.04 27.47
N PRO A 161 -11.69 10.91 28.74
CA PRO A 161 -11.63 12.03 29.67
C PRO A 161 -10.82 13.24 29.18
N LEU A 162 -9.87 13.01 28.27
CA LEU A 162 -9.04 14.04 27.63
C LEU A 162 -9.61 14.54 26.30
N TYR A 163 -10.85 14.17 25.98
CA TYR A 163 -11.61 14.69 24.84
C TYR A 163 -12.82 15.46 25.37
N LYS A 164 -12.86 16.78 25.14
CA LYS A 164 -13.99 17.63 25.51
C LYS A 164 -14.30 18.61 24.38
N GLU A 165 -15.49 18.49 23.80
CA GLU A 165 -15.99 19.46 22.81
C GLU A 165 -16.43 20.74 23.49
N SER A 166 -16.22 21.89 22.82
CA SER A 166 -16.48 23.22 23.38
C SER A 166 -15.94 23.35 24.81
N ALA A 167 -14.67 22.98 24.99
CA ALA A 167 -14.06 22.91 26.31
C ALA A 167 -13.85 24.31 26.89
N PRO A 168 -14.18 24.55 28.17
CA PRO A 168 -13.85 25.82 28.84
C PRO A 168 -12.34 26.12 28.84
N GLU A 169 -11.52 25.06 28.88
CA GLU A 169 -10.05 25.17 28.77
C GLU A 169 -9.59 25.75 27.42
N CYS A 170 -10.45 25.67 26.39
CA CYS A 170 -10.27 26.16 25.03
C CYS A 170 -11.22 27.33 24.71
N SER A 171 -11.56 28.14 25.72
CA SER A 171 -12.42 29.32 25.58
C SER A 171 -13.81 29.04 25.01
N ASP A 172 -14.31 27.81 25.19
CA ASP A 172 -15.60 27.31 24.68
C ASP A 172 -15.74 27.31 23.13
N VAL A 173 -14.68 27.69 22.39
CA VAL A 173 -14.61 27.80 20.92
C VAL A 173 -13.65 26.78 20.30
N GLY A 174 -13.32 25.72 21.05
CA GLY A 174 -12.43 24.66 20.60
C GLY A 174 -12.69 23.33 21.31
N THR A 175 -12.11 22.27 20.75
CA THR A 175 -12.15 20.93 21.34
C THR A 175 -10.82 20.66 22.05
N TYR A 176 -10.88 20.31 23.33
CA TYR A 176 -9.71 19.86 24.07
C TYR A 176 -9.45 18.38 23.74
N LYS A 177 -8.28 18.07 23.18
CA LYS A 177 -7.87 16.70 22.80
C LYS A 177 -6.42 16.45 23.25
N CYS A 178 -6.19 15.37 23.99
CA CYS A 178 -4.84 14.93 24.38
C CYS A 178 -3.95 15.98 25.05
N GLY A 179 -4.52 16.97 25.74
CA GLY A 179 -3.72 18.01 26.41
C GLY A 179 -3.66 19.35 25.69
N VAL A 180 -4.13 19.43 24.44
CA VAL A 180 -4.08 20.63 23.60
C VAL A 180 -5.46 21.01 23.07
N CYS A 181 -5.63 22.25 22.64
CA CYS A 181 -6.87 22.76 22.06
C CYS A 181 -6.81 22.71 20.53
N GLU A 182 -7.82 22.09 19.92
CA GLU A 182 -8.12 22.18 18.48
C GLU A 182 -9.24 23.23 18.30
N CYS A 183 -8.88 24.42 17.84
CA CYS A 183 -9.81 25.55 17.72
C CYS A 183 -10.71 25.43 16.49
N ASP A 184 -11.87 26.08 16.55
CA ASP A 184 -12.78 26.17 15.41
C ASP A 184 -12.24 27.07 14.28
N SER A 185 -13.01 27.17 13.20
CA SER A 185 -12.65 28.01 12.06
C SER A 185 -12.77 29.49 12.42
N GLY A 186 -11.64 30.12 12.73
CA GLY A 186 -11.55 31.56 13.04
C GLY A 186 -10.85 31.86 14.36
N HIS A 187 -10.63 30.86 15.22
CA HIS A 187 -9.86 31.01 16.45
C HIS A 187 -8.53 30.27 16.39
N PHE A 188 -7.55 30.78 17.14
CA PHE A 188 -6.22 30.20 17.24
C PHE A 188 -5.58 30.58 18.59
N GLY A 189 -4.40 30.02 18.85
CA GLY A 189 -3.73 30.14 20.15
C GLY A 189 -3.84 28.87 20.97
N HIS A 190 -3.09 28.80 22.07
CA HIS A 190 -3.00 27.58 22.88
C HIS A 190 -4.34 27.21 23.54
N LYS A 191 -5.19 28.21 23.80
CA LYS A 191 -6.52 28.08 24.41
C LYS A 191 -7.63 28.67 23.53
N CYS A 192 -7.36 28.83 22.23
CA CYS A 192 -8.27 29.49 21.29
C CYS A 192 -8.64 30.93 21.72
N GLU A 193 -7.71 31.61 22.37
CA GLU A 193 -7.90 32.95 22.94
C GLU A 193 -7.85 34.08 21.90
N CYS A 194 -7.30 33.79 20.71
CA CYS A 194 -7.19 34.75 19.61
C CYS A 194 -8.25 34.44 18.55
N GLY A 195 -8.85 35.50 17.97
CA GLY A 195 -9.78 35.39 16.85
C GLY A 195 -9.23 36.12 15.63
N SER A 196 -9.50 35.61 14.43
CA SER A 196 -9.08 36.20 13.15
C SER A 196 -9.60 37.61 12.92
N ASP A 197 -10.74 37.94 13.52
CA ASP A 197 -11.38 39.27 13.42
C ASP A 197 -10.89 40.25 14.51
N ASN A 198 -10.24 39.74 15.56
CA ASN A 198 -9.74 40.54 16.66
C ASN A 198 -8.25 40.86 16.45
N THR A 199 -7.97 41.92 15.70
CA THR A 199 -6.68 42.62 15.76
C THR A 199 -6.58 43.40 17.09
N GLN A 200 -6.65 42.70 18.22
CA GLN A 200 -6.26 43.31 19.49
C GLN A 200 -4.75 43.52 19.44
N GLN A 201 -4.39 44.78 19.22
CA GLN A 201 -3.03 45.26 19.24
C GLN A 201 -2.45 44.91 20.62
N PRO A 202 -1.44 44.03 20.70
CA PRO A 202 -0.92 43.62 21.99
C PRO A 202 -0.29 44.82 22.70
N ASP A 203 -0.29 44.77 24.03
CA ASP A 203 0.50 45.69 24.85
C ASP A 203 1.94 45.73 24.31
N LYS A 204 2.46 46.95 24.12
CA LYS A 204 3.76 47.22 23.46
C LYS A 204 4.99 46.54 24.09
N ASP A 205 4.81 45.85 25.22
CA ASP A 205 5.88 45.20 25.98
C ASP A 205 5.96 43.68 25.79
N ILE A 206 5.07 43.05 25.01
CA ILE A 206 5.12 41.60 24.75
C ILE A 206 5.42 41.36 23.27
N ASP A 207 6.62 40.84 22.97
CA ASP A 207 6.99 40.35 21.65
C ASP A 207 6.28 39.02 21.37
N LEU A 208 5.05 39.09 20.86
CA LEU A 208 4.29 37.91 20.43
C LEU A 208 4.86 37.25 19.16
N THR A 209 5.77 37.90 18.43
CA THR A 209 6.35 37.36 17.20
C THR A 209 7.65 36.58 17.43
N ALA A 210 8.17 36.60 18.66
CA ALA A 210 9.28 35.74 19.08
C ALA A 210 8.99 34.24 18.85
N GLY A 211 7.73 33.80 19.04
CA GLY A 211 7.31 32.42 18.74
C GLY A 211 7.18 32.11 17.25
N CYS A 212 7.14 33.14 16.39
CA CYS A 212 7.03 33.01 14.94
C CYS A 212 8.40 32.89 14.24
N ARG A 213 9.49 32.86 15.01
CA ARG A 213 10.87 32.74 14.54
C ARG A 213 11.53 31.54 15.22
N PRO A 214 12.35 30.75 14.50
CA PRO A 214 13.05 29.63 15.09
C PRO A 214 14.14 30.07 16.08
N ASP A 215 14.70 31.27 15.90
CA ASP A 215 15.74 31.85 16.74
C ASP A 215 15.75 33.39 16.64
N ASN A 216 16.53 34.03 17.51
CA ASN A 216 16.67 35.50 17.58
C ASN A 216 17.41 36.13 16.39
N THR A 217 18.04 35.33 15.53
CA THR A 217 18.79 35.83 14.36
C THR A 217 17.92 35.88 13.11
N THR A 218 16.81 35.13 13.11
CA THR A 218 15.87 35.09 12.01
C THR A 218 15.03 36.37 11.98
N VAL A 219 15.12 37.12 10.90
CA VAL A 219 14.38 38.39 10.72
C VAL A 219 12.99 38.14 10.13
N ASN A 220 12.84 37.12 9.30
CA ASN A 220 11.59 36.82 8.62
C ASN A 220 10.69 35.94 9.49
N GLU A 221 9.54 36.46 9.88
CA GLU A 221 8.51 35.71 10.58
C GLU A 221 7.90 34.63 9.67
N CYS A 222 7.59 33.46 10.24
CA CYS A 222 6.97 32.34 9.52
C CYS A 222 7.72 31.97 8.21
N SER A 223 9.04 32.18 8.16
CA SER A 223 9.87 32.01 6.96
C SER A 223 9.38 32.78 5.71
N GLY A 224 8.62 33.87 5.90
CA GLY A 224 8.02 34.66 4.83
C GLY A 224 6.90 33.97 4.06
N ARG A 225 6.34 32.87 4.58
CA ARG A 225 5.26 32.09 3.97
C ARG A 225 3.95 32.11 4.78
N GLY A 226 3.89 32.95 5.79
CA GLY A 226 2.73 33.17 6.64
C GLY A 226 2.79 34.58 7.24
N THR A 227 1.69 34.97 7.86
CA THR A 227 1.50 36.24 8.57
C THR A 227 1.10 35.96 10.00
#